data_AF-A0A3R7VW44-F1
#
_entry.id   AF-A0A3R7VW44-F1
#
_cell.length_a   1.000
_cell.length_b   1.000
_cell.length_c   1.000
_cell.angle_alpha   90.00
_cell.angle_beta   90.00
_cell.angle_gamma   90.00
#
_symmetry.space_group_name_H-M   'P 1'
#
loop_
_entity.id
_entity.type
_entity.pdbx_description
1 polymer ?
#
loop_
_entity_poly.entity_id
_entity_poly.type
_entity_poly.pdbx_seq_one_letter_code
_entity_poly.pdbx_strand_id
1 'polypeptide(L)'
;MESRFGRGFVVNLVLLSKHFTLPPEQAFYGASDHLTEMQVPPRLKGTEVQELTERLKKLIIWHKIGINDSQDAATAKKIINKLILAADRELGIEDPDMGSFD
;
A
#
# COMPACT_ATOMS: atom_id res chain seq x y z
N MET A 1 -9.09 18.56 13.76
CA MET A 1 -9.97 17.64 13.01
C MET A 1 -9.32 16.26 13.00
N GLU A 2 -9.97 15.27 13.59
CA GLU A 2 -9.49 13.88 13.62
C GLU A 2 -9.40 13.32 12.19
N SER A 3 -8.39 12.50 11.93
CA SER A 3 -8.27 11.81 10.65
C SER A 3 -9.29 10.67 10.61
N ARG A 4 -10.14 10.65 9.58
CA ARG A 4 -11.13 9.56 9.39
C ARG A 4 -10.49 8.27 8.86
N PHE A 5 -9.36 8.38 8.16
CA PHE A 5 -8.78 7.27 7.36
C PHE A 5 -7.29 7.05 7.59
N GLY A 6 -6.71 7.76 8.58
CA GLY A 6 -5.30 7.73 8.97
C GLY A 6 -4.43 8.76 8.21
N ARG A 7 -3.44 9.33 8.91
CA ARG A 7 -2.46 10.32 8.37
C ARG A 7 -1.05 9.77 8.20
N GLY A 8 -0.78 8.62 8.80
CA GLY A 8 0.56 8.06 8.90
C GLY A 8 0.86 7.11 7.75
N PHE A 9 2.11 7.07 7.33
CA PHE A 9 2.60 6.10 6.34
C PHE A 9 2.27 4.66 6.72
N VAL A 10 2.70 4.24 7.92
CA VAL A 10 2.52 2.87 8.42
C VAL A 10 1.04 2.56 8.65
N VAL A 11 0.30 3.49 9.27
CA VAL A 11 -1.13 3.31 9.54
C VAL A 11 -1.88 3.03 8.24
N ASN A 12 -1.66 3.84 7.22
CA ASN A 12 -2.39 3.71 5.96
C ASN A 12 -1.91 2.50 5.16
N LEU A 13 -0.63 2.15 5.23
CA LEU A 13 -0.11 0.91 4.67
C LEU A 13 -0.76 -0.33 5.28
N VAL A 14 -0.94 -0.35 6.61
CA VAL A 14 -1.64 -1.44 7.31
C VAL A 14 -3.12 -1.51 6.89
N LEU A 15 -3.80 -0.37 6.80
CA LEU A 15 -5.21 -0.31 6.38
C LEU A 15 -5.38 -0.80 4.94
N LEU A 16 -4.53 -0.35 4.02
CA LEU A 16 -4.50 -0.85 2.65
C LEU A 16 -4.21 -2.36 2.59
N SER A 17 -3.27 -2.85 3.40
CA SER A 17 -2.99 -4.29 3.45
C SER A 17 -4.24 -5.09 3.80
N LYS A 18 -5.07 -4.60 4.74
CA LYS A 18 -6.35 -5.22 5.10
C LYS A 18 -7.33 -5.23 3.93
N HIS A 19 -7.49 -4.11 3.22
CA HIS A 19 -8.33 -4.06 2.01
C HIS A 19 -7.98 -5.17 1.03
N PHE A 20 -6.69 -5.32 0.74
CA PHE A 20 -6.24 -6.32 -0.22
C PHE A 20 -6.23 -7.75 0.31
N THR A 21 -6.58 -8.02 1.57
CA THR A 21 -6.89 -9.40 2.01
C THR A 21 -8.29 -9.86 1.61
N LEU A 22 -9.19 -8.93 1.25
CA LEU A 22 -10.54 -9.24 0.81
C LEU A 22 -10.57 -9.89 -0.59
N PRO A 23 -11.72 -10.48 -0.98
CA PRO A 23 -11.95 -10.85 -2.37
C PRO A 23 -11.69 -9.66 -3.32
N PRO A 24 -11.10 -9.87 -4.51
CA PRO A 24 -10.68 -8.79 -5.38
C PRO A 24 -11.78 -7.78 -5.73
N GLU A 25 -13.00 -8.25 -5.93
CA GLU A 25 -14.18 -7.45 -6.22
C GLU A 25 -14.59 -6.52 -5.07
N GLN A 26 -14.11 -6.78 -3.84
CA GLN A 26 -14.35 -5.96 -2.66
C GLN A 26 -13.15 -5.09 -2.28
N ALA A 27 -11.94 -5.47 -2.71
CA ALA A 27 -10.69 -4.92 -2.21
C ALA A 27 -10.53 -3.40 -2.43
N PHE A 28 -11.05 -2.87 -3.55
CA PHE A 28 -10.88 -1.46 -3.91
C PHE A 28 -11.90 -0.51 -3.29
N TYR A 29 -13.03 -1.01 -2.78
CA TYR A 29 -14.04 -0.17 -2.14
C TYR A 29 -13.44 0.51 -0.90
N GLY A 30 -13.39 1.85 -0.89
CA GLY A 30 -12.85 2.65 0.22
C GLY A 30 -11.31 2.69 0.30
N ALA A 31 -10.58 1.91 -0.52
CA ALA A 31 -9.12 1.87 -0.46
C ALA A 31 -8.47 3.23 -0.76
N SER A 32 -9.07 4.04 -1.63
CA SER A 32 -8.59 5.39 -1.95
C SER A 32 -8.62 6.34 -0.77
N ASP A 33 -9.52 6.13 0.20
CA ASP A 33 -9.70 7.03 1.34
C ASP A 33 -8.46 7.01 2.25
N HIS A 34 -7.79 5.84 2.33
CA HIS A 34 -6.53 5.68 3.04
C HIS A 34 -5.34 6.37 2.34
N LEU A 35 -5.48 6.76 1.07
CA LEU A 35 -4.42 7.46 0.34
C LEU A 35 -4.51 8.98 0.50
N THR A 36 -5.68 9.54 0.80
CA THR A 36 -5.95 10.98 0.83
C THR A 36 -5.02 11.74 1.78
N GLU A 37 -4.80 11.19 2.98
CA GLU A 37 -3.94 11.79 4.00
C GLU A 37 -2.61 11.01 4.18
N MET A 38 -2.31 10.03 3.31
CA MET A 38 -1.09 9.23 3.42
C MET A 38 0.15 10.05 3.08
N GLN A 39 1.01 10.25 4.07
CA GLN A 39 2.26 10.98 3.93
C GLN A 39 3.45 10.03 3.93
N VAL A 40 4.30 10.11 2.91
CA VAL A 40 5.63 9.50 2.94
C VAL A 40 6.53 10.37 3.84
N PRO A 41 7.20 9.81 4.86
CA PRO A 41 8.07 10.57 5.75
C PRO A 41 9.16 11.32 4.94
N PRO A 42 9.52 12.56 5.31
CA PRO A 42 10.51 13.33 4.55
C PRO A 42 11.84 12.60 4.32
N ARG A 43 12.29 11.79 5.29
CA ARG A 43 13.51 10.99 5.19
C ARG A 43 13.48 9.91 4.11
N LEU A 44 12.30 9.46 3.71
CA LEU A 44 12.10 8.41 2.69
C LEU A 44 11.88 9.01 1.30
N LYS A 45 12.01 10.32 1.13
CA LYS A 45 11.93 10.95 -0.19
C LYS A 45 13.13 10.54 -1.05
N GLY A 46 12.88 10.22 -2.32
CA GLY A 46 13.88 9.74 -3.27
C GLY A 46 14.27 8.27 -3.10
N THR A 47 13.63 7.55 -2.16
CA THR A 47 13.86 6.11 -1.93
C THR A 47 12.88 5.25 -2.72
N GLU A 48 13.16 3.95 -2.81
CA GLU A 48 12.23 2.95 -3.37
C GLU A 48 10.86 3.00 -2.67
N VAL A 49 10.82 3.33 -1.37
CA VAL A 49 9.57 3.48 -0.61
C VAL A 49 8.68 4.56 -1.24
N GLN A 50 9.24 5.71 -1.60
CA GLN A 50 8.45 6.76 -2.25
C GLN A 50 7.93 6.30 -3.61
N GLU A 51 8.79 5.68 -4.43
CA GLU A 51 8.41 5.23 -5.78
C GLU A 51 7.28 4.19 -5.75
N LEU A 52 7.40 3.19 -4.87
CA LEU A 52 6.38 2.17 -4.70
C LEU A 52 5.08 2.75 -4.13
N THR A 53 5.16 3.74 -3.24
CA THR A 53 3.97 4.44 -2.73
C THR A 53 3.22 5.16 -3.84
N GLU A 54 3.93 5.88 -4.70
CA GLU A 54 3.29 6.60 -5.82
C GLU A 54 2.70 5.63 -6.86
N ARG A 55 3.38 4.51 -7.12
CA ARG A 55 2.82 3.45 -7.98
C ARG A 55 1.56 2.83 -7.39
N LEU A 56 1.54 2.55 -6.09
CA LEU A 56 0.36 2.03 -5.38
C LEU A 56 -0.80 3.03 -5.45
N LYS A 57 -0.53 4.31 -5.17
CA LYS A 57 -1.52 5.38 -5.26
C LYS A 57 -2.15 5.45 -6.64
N LYS A 58 -1.31 5.48 -7.69
CA LYS A 58 -1.77 5.54 -9.07
C LYS A 58 -2.66 4.35 -9.44
N LEU A 59 -2.25 3.13 -9.06
CA LEU A 59 -3.04 1.92 -9.29
C LEU A 59 -4.42 2.02 -8.64
N ILE A 60 -4.48 2.34 -7.34
CA ILE A 60 -5.72 2.37 -6.58
C ILE A 60 -6.66 3.49 -7.06
N ILE A 61 -6.12 4.69 -7.33
CA ILE A 61 -6.92 5.85 -7.74
C ILE A 61 -7.49 5.65 -9.15
N TRP A 62 -6.76 4.99 -10.05
CA TRP A 62 -7.18 4.82 -11.44
C TRP A 62 -7.96 3.52 -11.70
N HIS A 63 -7.97 2.60 -10.75
CA HIS A 63 -8.73 1.37 -10.87
C HIS A 63 -10.23 1.65 -11.01
N LYS A 64 -10.88 0.91 -11.90
CA LYS A 64 -12.33 0.95 -12.11
C LYS A 64 -12.93 -0.34 -11.60
N ILE A 65 -13.73 -0.26 -10.55
CA ILE A 65 -14.39 -1.41 -9.94
C ILE A 65 -15.20 -2.18 -10.98
N GLY A 66 -15.06 -3.50 -10.98
CA GLY A 66 -15.65 -4.44 -11.95
C GLY A 66 -14.81 -4.64 -13.21
N ILE A 67 -13.65 -3.98 -13.33
CA ILE A 67 -12.74 -4.08 -14.48
C ILE A 67 -11.35 -4.48 -13.98
N ASN A 68 -10.93 -5.71 -14.31
CA ASN A 68 -9.62 -6.27 -13.96
C ASN A 68 -9.33 -6.36 -12.44
N ASP A 69 -10.36 -6.34 -11.58
CA ASP A 69 -10.25 -6.37 -10.11
C ASP A 69 -9.24 -7.41 -9.60
N SER A 70 -9.30 -8.64 -10.12
CA SER A 70 -8.38 -9.72 -9.74
C SER A 70 -6.92 -9.40 -10.06
N GLN A 71 -6.64 -8.92 -11.27
CA GLN A 71 -5.29 -8.59 -11.72
C GLN A 71 -4.73 -7.38 -10.97
N ASP A 72 -5.55 -6.34 -10.81
CA ASP A 72 -5.14 -5.11 -10.14
C ASP A 72 -4.96 -5.34 -8.63
N ALA A 73 -5.84 -6.12 -7.99
CA ALA A 73 -5.67 -6.50 -6.58
C ALA A 73 -4.40 -7.33 -6.37
N ALA A 74 -4.11 -8.28 -7.25
CA ALA A 74 -2.85 -9.04 -7.21
C ALA A 74 -1.62 -8.14 -7.40
N THR A 75 -1.73 -7.13 -8.25
CA THR A 75 -0.67 -6.13 -8.46
C THR A 75 -0.49 -5.24 -7.22
N ALA A 76 -1.58 -4.77 -6.62
CA ALA A 76 -1.56 -3.98 -5.39
C ALA A 76 -0.90 -4.76 -4.24
N LYS A 77 -1.27 -6.03 -4.03
CA LYS A 77 -0.62 -6.94 -3.07
C LYS A 77 0.89 -7.00 -3.26
N LYS A 78 1.34 -7.22 -4.50
CA LYS A 78 2.78 -7.28 -4.82
C LYS A 78 3.49 -5.96 -4.52
N ILE A 79 2.87 -4.83 -4.81
CA ILE A 79 3.45 -3.51 -4.51
C ILE A 79 3.51 -3.29 -2.99
N ILE A 80 2.44 -3.63 -2.26
CA ILE A 80 2.38 -3.52 -0.80
C ILE A 80 3.48 -4.37 -0.14
N ASN A 81 3.65 -5.63 -0.54
CA ASN A 81 4.70 -6.50 -0.01
C ASN A 81 6.09 -5.91 -0.25
N LYS A 82 6.36 -5.43 -1.47
CA LYS A 82 7.64 -4.76 -1.77
C LYS A 82 7.83 -3.48 -0.96
N LEU A 83 6.76 -2.72 -0.73
CA LEU A 83 6.80 -1.49 0.05
C LEU A 83 7.14 -1.76 1.52
N ILE A 84 6.59 -2.83 2.10
CA ILE A 84 6.92 -3.30 3.45
C ILE A 84 8.41 -3.63 3.54
N LEU A 85 8.92 -4.48 2.64
CA LEU A 85 10.34 -4.85 2.63
C LEU A 85 11.28 -3.66 2.41
N ALA A 86 10.91 -2.74 1.50
CA ALA A 86 11.69 -1.52 1.29
C ALA A 86 11.69 -0.64 2.56
N ALA A 87 10.57 -0.54 3.27
CA ALA A 87 10.51 0.18 4.53
C ALA A 87 11.39 -0.47 5.60
N ASP A 88 11.43 -1.80 5.70
CA ASP A 88 12.31 -2.51 6.63
C ASP A 88 13.80 -2.25 6.37
N ARG A 89 14.21 -2.20 5.10
CA ARG A 89 15.59 -1.82 4.73
C ARG A 89 15.92 -0.39 5.17
N GLU A 90 15.00 0.54 4.97
CA GLU A 90 15.14 1.93 5.44
C GLU A 90 15.13 2.07 6.98
N LEU A 91 14.65 1.04 7.69
CA LEU A 91 14.74 0.93 9.14
C LEU A 91 16.03 0.24 9.61
N GLY A 92 16.88 -0.22 8.70
CA GLY A 92 18.18 -0.83 9.00
C GLY A 92 18.18 -2.35 9.07
N ILE A 93 17.13 -3.02 8.59
CA ILE A 93 17.10 -4.49 8.46
C ILE A 93 17.76 -4.86 7.13
N GLU A 94 18.91 -5.55 7.20
CA GLU A 94 19.74 -5.83 6.02
C GLU A 94 19.09 -6.80 5.02
N ASP A 95 18.45 -7.86 5.54
CA ASP A 95 17.80 -8.90 4.73
C ASP A 95 16.37 -9.19 5.23
N PRO A 96 15.41 -8.26 5.01
CA PRO A 96 14.03 -8.48 5.41
C PRO A 96 13.33 -9.44 4.44
N ASP A 97 12.47 -10.30 4.99
CA ASP A 97 11.70 -11.28 4.24
C ASP A 97 10.20 -11.22 4.62
N MET A 98 9.33 -11.49 3.64
CA MET A 98 7.88 -11.48 3.86
C MET A 98 7.39 -12.79 4.51
N GLY A 99 8.22 -13.82 4.55
CA GLY A 99 7.82 -15.19 4.84
C GLY A 99 6.92 -15.78 3.76
N SER A 100 6.57 -17.05 3.96
CA SER A 100 5.47 -17.72 3.26
C SER A 100 4.36 -18.00 4.26
N PHE A 101 3.13 -17.62 3.89
CA PHE A 101 1.93 -18.11 4.55
C PHE A 101 1.33 -19.14 3.61
N ASP A 102 1.80 -20.38 3.73
CA ASP A 102 1.16 -21.54 3.13
C ASP A 102 -0.12 -21.90 3.92
#